data_AF-A0A9D4Q7D0-F1
#
_entry.id   AF-A0A9D4Q7D0-F1
#
_cell.length_a   1.000
_cell.length_b   1.000
_cell.length_c   1.000
_cell.angle_alpha   90.00
_cell.angle_beta   90.00
_cell.angle_gamma   90.00
#
_symmetry.space_group_name_H-M   'P 1'
#
loop_
_entity.id
_entity.type
_entity.pdbx_description
1 polymer ?
#
loop_
_entity_poly.entity_id
_entity_poly.type
_entity_poly.pdbx_seq_one_letter_code
_entity_poly.pdbx_strand_id
1 'polypeptide(L)'
;MVKLDVQSKVEADPEYIVTLSDIHDWESRYGRVPDGCLFVVDTGQCRFWPNRTTYMGLDENGDRHFPSLAPDAATFLTSERSPYGIGLDGPSLDHYPELTVHKILAAASLYTTENLACLSRVPAKGATAVILPMKILGASGAPVRVVATLP
;
A
#
# COMPACT_ATOMS: atom_id res chain seq x y z
N MET A 1 0.02 -6.93 -11.28
CA MET A 1 0.26 -6.34 -9.96
C MET A 1 1.50 -6.98 -9.33
N VAL A 2 2.12 -6.24 -8.42
CA VAL A 2 3.25 -6.64 -7.59
C VAL A 2 2.79 -6.60 -6.13
N LYS A 3 3.11 -7.64 -5.35
CA LYS A 3 2.90 -7.68 -3.89
C LYS A 3 4.25 -7.71 -3.18
N LEU A 4 4.52 -6.67 -2.40
CA LEU A 4 5.58 -6.63 -1.40
C LEU A 4 5.01 -7.12 -0.06
N ASP A 5 5.56 -8.21 0.47
CA ASP A 5 5.15 -8.80 1.76
C ASP A 5 6.10 -8.35 2.86
N VAL A 6 5.56 -7.67 3.88
CA VAL A 6 6.30 -7.20 5.06
C VAL A 6 5.65 -7.65 6.36
N GLN A 7 4.75 -8.64 6.33
CA GLN A 7 3.97 -9.05 7.51
C GLN A 7 4.86 -9.41 8.70
N SER A 8 5.95 -10.16 8.47
CA SER A 8 6.87 -10.55 9.55
C SER A 8 7.60 -9.36 10.18
N LYS A 9 7.81 -8.27 9.43
CA LYS A 9 8.42 -7.04 9.94
C LYS A 9 7.41 -6.26 10.77
N VAL A 10 6.15 -6.21 10.31
CA VAL A 10 5.03 -5.63 11.05
C VAL A 10 4.71 -6.38 12.34
N GLU A 11 4.88 -7.71 12.35
CA GLU A 11 4.75 -8.52 13.56
C GLU A 11 5.81 -8.19 14.61
N ALA A 12 7.02 -7.83 14.18
CA ALA A 12 8.10 -7.40 15.06
C ALA A 12 7.96 -5.92 15.48
N ASP A 13 7.40 -5.09 14.62
CA ASP A 13 7.18 -3.66 14.80
C ASP A 13 5.82 -3.24 14.19
N PRO A 14 4.77 -3.10 15.01
CA PRO A 14 3.43 -2.72 14.52
C PRO A 14 3.36 -1.37 13.78
N GLU A 15 4.38 -0.52 13.92
CA GLU A 15 4.49 0.78 13.24
C GLU A 15 5.51 0.76 12.09
N TYR A 16 5.88 -0.43 11.62
CA TYR A 16 6.93 -0.60 10.63
C TYR A 16 6.75 0.31 9.41
N ILE A 17 7.76 1.13 9.14
CA ILE A 17 7.82 1.98 7.97
C ILE A 17 8.51 1.20 6.86
N VAL A 18 7.77 0.89 5.79
CA VAL A 18 8.29 0.18 4.63
C VAL A 18 9.31 1.04 3.90
N THR A 19 10.51 0.50 3.76
CA THR A 19 11.71 1.23 3.33
C THR A 19 12.01 1.02 1.84
N LEU A 20 12.90 1.84 1.30
CA LEU A 20 13.48 1.60 -0.02
C LEU A 20 14.21 0.24 -0.11
N SER A 21 14.83 -0.21 0.99
CA SER A 21 15.51 -1.51 1.04
C SER A 21 14.53 -2.66 0.82
N ASP A 22 13.30 -2.58 1.33
CA ASP A 22 12.28 -3.61 1.11
C ASP A 22 11.96 -3.80 -0.37
N ILE A 23 11.92 -2.68 -1.11
CA ILE A 23 11.64 -2.68 -2.55
C ILE A 23 12.82 -3.30 -3.29
N HIS A 24 14.06 -2.93 -2.94
CA HIS A 24 15.26 -3.53 -3.54
C HIS A 24 15.39 -5.02 -3.24
N ASP A 25 15.09 -5.44 -2.01
CA ASP A 25 15.08 -6.85 -1.62
C ASP A 25 14.05 -7.62 -2.43
N TRP A 26 12.86 -7.04 -2.65
CA TRP A 26 11.85 -7.63 -3.52
C TRP A 26 12.34 -7.73 -4.97
N GLU A 27 12.93 -6.67 -5.51
CA GLU A 27 13.45 -6.66 -6.89
C GLU A 27 14.58 -7.68 -7.10
N SER A 28 15.43 -7.88 -6.08
CA SER A 28 16.50 -8.88 -6.13
C SER A 28 15.96 -10.32 -6.30
N ARG A 29 14.75 -10.59 -5.78
CA ARG A 29 14.13 -11.92 -5.81
C ARG A 29 13.22 -12.12 -7.02
N TYR A 30 12.50 -11.07 -7.43
CA TYR A 30 11.41 -11.18 -8.40
C TYR A 30 11.67 -10.44 -9.72
N GLY A 31 12.77 -9.71 -9.80
CA GLY A 31 13.13 -8.82 -10.90
C GLY A 31 12.61 -7.40 -10.69
N ARG A 32 13.01 -6.47 -11.57
CA ARG A 32 12.57 -5.07 -11.51
C ARG A 32 11.05 -4.97 -11.44
N VAL A 33 10.53 -4.04 -10.62
CA VAL A 33 9.11 -3.68 -10.60
C VAL A 33 8.66 -3.34 -12.03
N PRO A 34 7.67 -4.06 -12.58
CA PRO A 34 7.21 -3.82 -13.95
C PRO A 34 6.54 -2.45 -14.07
N ASP A 35 6.76 -1.78 -15.20
CA ASP A 35 6.05 -0.55 -15.53
C ASP A 35 4.55 -0.84 -15.71
N GLY A 36 3.70 0.14 -15.40
CA GLY A 36 2.25 0.02 -15.45
C GLY A 36 1.66 -0.98 -14.45
N CYS A 37 2.41 -1.43 -13.44
CA CYS A 37 1.86 -2.31 -12.42
C CYS A 37 1.08 -1.54 -11.35
N LEU A 38 0.18 -2.24 -10.67
CA LEU A 38 -0.23 -1.88 -9.31
C LEU A 38 0.80 -2.46 -8.34
N PHE A 39 1.44 -1.61 -7.53
CA PHE A 39 2.35 -2.03 -6.47
C PHE A 39 1.60 -2.03 -5.13
N VAL A 40 1.45 -3.19 -4.49
CA VAL A 40 0.76 -3.28 -3.19
C VAL A 40 1.70 -3.76 -2.10
N VAL A 41 1.52 -3.20 -0.91
CA VAL A 41 2.19 -3.61 0.33
C VAL A 41 1.23 -4.45 1.15
N ASP A 42 1.63 -5.68 1.47
CA ASP A 42 0.93 -6.59 2.35
C ASP A 42 1.56 -6.52 3.75
N THR A 43 0.94 -5.74 4.61
CA THR A 43 1.33 -5.47 6.00
C THR A 43 0.67 -6.46 6.97
N GLY A 44 -0.43 -7.10 6.55
CA GLY A 44 -1.26 -7.94 7.38
C GLY A 44 -2.25 -7.16 8.25
N GLN A 45 -2.27 -5.82 8.17
CA GLN A 45 -3.14 -4.94 8.96
C GLN A 45 -4.63 -5.25 8.74
N CYS A 46 -5.01 -5.75 7.58
CA CYS A 46 -6.40 -6.13 7.29
C CYS A 46 -6.98 -7.17 8.26
N ARG A 47 -6.14 -7.97 8.94
CA ARG A 47 -6.60 -8.96 9.94
C ARG A 47 -7.28 -8.34 11.16
N PHE A 48 -7.02 -7.06 11.44
CA PHE A 48 -7.60 -6.35 12.57
C PHE A 48 -9.00 -5.79 12.27
N TRP A 49 -9.44 -5.84 11.01
CA TRP A 49 -10.82 -5.51 10.66
C TRP A 49 -11.80 -6.55 11.23
N PRO A 50 -12.96 -6.16 11.79
CA PRO A 50 -13.54 -4.81 11.85
C PRO A 50 -13.27 -4.05 13.17
N ASN A 51 -12.34 -4.49 14.00
CA ASN A 51 -12.05 -3.79 15.26
C ASN A 51 -11.33 -2.47 14.95
N ARG A 52 -12.08 -1.37 15.06
CA ARG A 52 -11.60 -0.01 14.76
C ARG A 52 -10.33 0.35 15.54
N THR A 53 -10.28 0.05 16.83
CA THR A 53 -9.15 0.45 17.69
C THR A 53 -7.86 -0.22 17.23
N THR A 54 -7.87 -1.54 17.04
CA THR A 54 -6.68 -2.27 16.59
C THR A 54 -6.35 -2.02 15.12
N TYR A 55 -7.36 -1.82 14.26
CA TYR A 55 -7.15 -1.55 12.84
C TYR A 55 -6.54 -0.17 12.57
N MET A 56 -7.02 0.85 13.28
CA MET A 56 -6.49 2.21 13.19
C MET A 56 -5.29 2.44 14.11
N GLY A 57 -4.91 1.43 14.92
CA GLY A 57 -3.82 1.53 15.88
C GLY A 57 -4.00 2.69 16.87
N LEU A 58 -5.20 2.85 17.44
CA LEU A 58 -5.49 3.98 18.31
C LEU A 58 -4.89 3.76 19.69
N ASP A 59 -4.07 4.71 20.15
CA ASP A 59 -3.58 4.78 21.52
C ASP A 59 -4.58 5.52 22.44
N GLU A 60 -4.19 5.74 23.71
CA GLU A 60 -5.02 6.45 24.69
C GLU A 60 -5.23 7.93 24.35
N ASN A 61 -4.32 8.53 23.57
CA ASN A 61 -4.39 9.92 23.12
C ASN A 61 -5.22 10.07 21.82
N GLY A 62 -5.53 8.95 21.16
CA GLY A 62 -6.20 8.92 19.86
C GLY A 62 -5.24 9.06 18.67
N ASP A 63 -3.93 8.96 18.93
CA ASP A 63 -2.90 8.88 17.91
C ASP A 63 -2.95 7.54 17.19
N ARG A 64 -2.44 7.52 15.96
CA ARG A 64 -2.62 6.41 15.01
C ARG A 64 -1.29 5.72 14.75
N HIS A 65 -1.24 4.44 15.09
CA HIS A 65 -0.04 3.61 15.07
C HIS A 65 -0.24 2.40 14.15
N PHE A 66 0.21 2.51 12.90
CA PHE A 66 0.11 1.42 11.93
C PHE A 66 1.25 1.48 10.91
N PRO A 67 1.51 0.39 10.19
CA PRO A 67 2.55 0.36 9.18
C PRO A 67 2.26 1.34 8.04
N SER A 68 3.32 1.96 7.52
CA SER A 68 3.22 3.00 6.48
C SER A 68 4.35 2.85 5.47
N LEU A 69 4.41 3.73 4.46
CA LEU A 69 5.47 3.76 3.44
C LEU A 69 6.42 4.93 3.72
N ALA A 70 7.73 4.69 3.60
CA ALA A 70 8.71 5.76 3.72
C ALA A 70 8.64 6.74 2.52
N PRO A 71 8.82 8.06 2.74
CA PRO A 71 8.81 9.05 1.65
C PRO A 71 9.86 8.82 0.55
N ASP A 72 11.02 8.29 0.90
CA ASP A 72 12.09 7.96 -0.05
C ASP A 72 11.71 6.74 -0.92
N ALA A 73 11.07 5.73 -0.32
CA ALA A 73 10.50 4.59 -1.03
C ALA A 73 9.41 5.03 -2.01
N ALA A 74 8.52 5.93 -1.60
CA ALA A 74 7.52 6.53 -2.48
C ALA A 74 8.17 7.30 -3.63
N THR A 75 9.16 8.14 -3.32
CA THR A 75 9.90 8.92 -4.33
C THR A 75 10.55 8.01 -5.36
N PHE A 76 11.26 6.98 -4.91
CA PHE A 76 11.88 5.98 -5.79
C PHE A 76 10.86 5.29 -6.71
N LEU A 77 9.70 4.87 -6.17
CA LEU A 77 8.65 4.26 -6.98
C LEU A 77 8.08 5.22 -8.03
N THR A 78 8.10 6.52 -7.77
CA THR A 78 7.62 7.54 -8.73
C THR A 78 8.67 7.99 -9.74
N SER A 79 9.96 8.00 -9.36
CA SER A 79 11.04 8.55 -10.19
C SER A 79 11.79 7.49 -10.99
N GLU A 80 12.05 6.33 -10.38
CA GLU A 80 12.85 5.26 -10.96
C GLU A 80 11.99 4.10 -11.50
N ARG A 81 10.72 4.06 -11.10
CA ARG A 81 9.71 3.12 -11.56
C ARG A 81 8.50 3.88 -12.10
N SER A 82 7.62 3.16 -12.77
CA SER A 82 6.41 3.76 -13.34
C SER A 82 5.18 2.89 -13.10
N PRO A 83 4.80 2.62 -11.82
CA PRO A 83 3.53 1.97 -11.53
C PRO A 83 2.36 2.83 -12.02
N TYR A 84 1.16 2.27 -12.10
CA TYR A 84 -0.06 3.07 -12.26
C TYR A 84 -0.63 3.52 -10.91
N GLY A 85 -0.36 2.76 -9.85
CA GLY A 85 -0.80 3.11 -8.51
C GLY A 85 -0.11 2.28 -7.45
N ILE A 86 -0.28 2.74 -6.21
CA ILE A 86 0.29 2.11 -5.02
C ILE A 86 -0.85 1.80 -4.03
N GLY A 87 -0.76 0.70 -3.31
CA GLY A 87 -1.73 0.40 -2.28
C GLY A 87 -1.20 -0.40 -1.12
N LEU A 88 -2.04 -0.56 -0.12
CA LEU A 88 -1.78 -1.40 1.04
C LEU A 88 -3.08 -1.92 1.66
N ASP A 89 -2.96 -2.93 2.52
CA ASP A 89 -4.06 -3.51 3.28
C ASP A 89 -4.37 -2.81 4.62
N GLY A 90 -3.62 -1.75 4.92
CA GLY A 90 -3.82 -0.86 6.07
C GLY A 90 -4.62 0.41 5.76
N PRO A 91 -4.83 1.25 6.80
CA PRO A 91 -5.67 2.44 6.73
C PRO A 91 -5.04 3.58 5.95
N SER A 92 -3.71 3.69 5.90
CA SER A 92 -3.05 4.67 5.03
C SER A 92 -1.59 4.38 4.71
N LEU A 93 -1.13 4.84 3.55
CA LEU A 93 0.28 4.82 3.16
C LEU A 93 1.15 5.79 3.96
N ASP A 94 0.54 6.78 4.61
CA ASP A 94 1.24 7.84 5.33
C ASP A 94 1.48 7.50 6.79
N HIS A 95 2.63 7.94 7.29
CA HIS A 95 2.89 8.01 8.72
C HIS A 95 2.21 9.27 9.29
N TYR A 96 1.07 9.08 9.95
CA TYR A 96 0.28 10.19 10.47
C TYR A 96 1.04 11.02 11.52
N PRO A 97 0.80 12.34 11.59
CA PRO A 97 -0.19 13.12 10.83
C PRO A 97 0.27 13.62 9.45
N GLU A 98 1.49 13.28 9.04
CA GLU A 98 2.09 13.81 7.82
C GLU A 98 1.55 13.11 6.58
N LEU A 99 1.07 13.89 5.60
CA LEU A 99 0.54 13.36 4.32
C LEU A 99 1.57 13.41 3.19
N THR A 100 2.83 13.10 3.51
CA THR A 100 3.97 13.31 2.60
C THR A 100 3.94 12.31 1.44
N VAL A 101 3.64 11.04 1.72
CA VAL A 101 3.53 10.00 0.69
C VAL A 101 2.38 10.33 -0.24
N HIS A 102 1.18 10.69 0.27
CA HIS A 102 0.09 11.11 -0.60
C HIS A 102 0.47 12.25 -1.53
N LYS A 103 1.19 13.27 -1.03
CA LYS A 103 1.65 14.41 -1.86
C LYS A 103 2.61 13.95 -2.96
N ILE A 104 3.58 13.08 -2.63
CA ILE A 104 4.54 12.54 -3.60
C ILE A 104 3.80 11.77 -4.71
N LEU A 105 2.89 10.87 -4.33
CA LEU A 105 2.17 10.02 -5.29
C LEU A 105 1.20 10.82 -6.15
N ALA A 106 0.47 11.77 -5.56
CA ALA A 106 -0.45 12.64 -6.28
C ALA A 106 0.27 13.56 -7.27
N ALA A 107 1.44 14.11 -6.90
CA ALA A 107 2.25 14.92 -7.79
C ALA A 107 2.74 14.13 -9.02
N ALA A 108 2.97 12.82 -8.87
CA ALA A 108 3.31 11.90 -9.95
C ALA A 108 2.09 11.34 -10.71
N SER A 109 0.87 11.82 -10.43
CA SER A 109 -0.38 11.33 -11.04
C SER A 109 -0.65 9.83 -10.82
N LEU A 110 -0.16 9.28 -9.71
CA LEU A 110 -0.44 7.90 -9.29
C LEU A 110 -1.71 7.85 -8.44
N TYR A 111 -2.52 6.81 -8.60
CA TYR A 111 -3.63 6.56 -7.70
C TYR A 111 -3.19 5.75 -6.48
N THR A 112 -3.91 5.91 -5.36
CA THR A 112 -3.73 5.11 -4.15
C THR A 112 -4.90 4.15 -3.93
N THR A 113 -4.63 3.00 -3.32
CA THR A 113 -5.67 2.07 -2.84
C THR A 113 -5.37 1.65 -1.41
N GLU A 114 -6.28 1.99 -0.50
CA GLU A 114 -6.15 1.72 0.93
C GLU A 114 -7.19 0.70 1.38
N ASN A 115 -6.98 0.08 2.54
CA ASN A 115 -7.89 -0.91 3.11
C ASN A 115 -8.12 -2.13 2.19
N LEU A 116 -7.10 -2.50 1.39
CA LEU A 116 -7.15 -3.74 0.62
C LEU A 116 -7.30 -4.95 1.55
N ALA A 117 -7.88 -6.03 1.04
CA ALA A 117 -8.04 -7.27 1.79
C ALA A 117 -7.53 -8.46 0.97
N CYS A 118 -7.28 -9.58 1.64
CA CYS A 118 -6.88 -10.85 1.01
C CYS A 118 -5.55 -10.79 0.23
N LEU A 119 -4.66 -9.82 0.51
CA LEU A 119 -3.36 -9.74 -0.15
C LEU A 119 -2.49 -10.98 0.09
N SER A 120 -2.65 -11.65 1.23
CA SER A 120 -2.00 -12.94 1.53
C SER A 120 -2.29 -14.06 0.52
N ARG A 121 -3.35 -13.93 -0.29
CA ARG A 121 -3.72 -14.88 -1.35
C ARG A 121 -3.13 -14.51 -2.71
N VAL A 122 -2.52 -13.34 -2.84
CA VAL A 122 -1.97 -12.83 -4.08
C VAL A 122 -0.48 -13.21 -4.16
N PRO A 123 0.02 -13.76 -5.28
CA PRO A 123 1.45 -14.05 -5.42
C PRO A 123 2.27 -12.75 -5.49
N ALA A 124 3.59 -12.86 -5.26
CA ALA A 124 4.50 -11.71 -5.34
C ALA A 124 4.40 -10.95 -6.68
N LYS A 125 4.16 -11.66 -7.80
CA LYS A 125 3.90 -11.07 -9.10
C LYS A 125 2.99 -11.93 -9.96
N GLY A 126 2.44 -11.35 -11.02
CA GLY A 126 1.69 -12.06 -12.07
C GLY A 126 0.17 -11.99 -11.95
N ALA A 127 -0.38 -11.58 -10.80
CA ALA A 127 -1.81 -11.34 -10.68
C ALA A 127 -2.24 -10.08 -11.45
N THR A 128 -3.50 -10.03 -11.89
CA THR A 128 -4.10 -8.86 -12.55
C THR A 128 -5.18 -8.28 -11.65
N ALA A 129 -5.09 -6.98 -11.34
CA ALA A 129 -6.07 -6.29 -10.52
C ALA A 129 -7.04 -5.49 -11.40
N VAL A 130 -8.32 -5.52 -11.04
CA VAL A 130 -9.39 -4.70 -11.61
C VAL A 130 -9.84 -3.72 -10.53
N ILE A 131 -9.66 -2.43 -10.79
CA ILE A 131 -9.98 -1.33 -9.88
C ILE A 131 -10.86 -0.36 -10.65
N LEU A 132 -12.14 -0.28 -10.29
CA LEU A 132 -13.15 0.53 -10.96
C LEU A 132 -13.83 1.43 -9.92
N PRO A 133 -13.26 2.60 -9.58
CA PRO A 133 -13.87 3.51 -8.62
C PRO A 133 -15.20 4.07 -9.16
N MET A 134 -16.10 4.44 -8.25
CA MET A 134 -17.35 5.09 -8.64
C MET A 134 -17.07 6.41 -9.37
N LYS A 135 -17.79 6.66 -10.46
CA LYS A 135 -17.65 7.88 -11.27
C LYS A 135 -18.40 9.06 -10.64
N ILE A 136 -17.84 9.58 -9.54
CA ILE A 136 -18.39 10.73 -8.80
C ILE A 136 -17.79 12.02 -9.38
N LEU A 137 -18.64 12.96 -9.79
CA LEU A 137 -18.20 14.22 -10.40
C LEU A 137 -17.34 15.04 -9.42
N GLY A 138 -16.11 15.36 -9.82
CA GLY A 138 -15.19 16.20 -9.03
C GLY A 138 -14.61 15.54 -7.77
N ALA A 139 -14.82 14.24 -7.57
CA ALA A 139 -14.29 13.55 -6.39
C ALA A 139 -12.78 13.32 -6.49
N SER A 140 -12.09 13.47 -5.35
CA SER A 140 -10.68 13.11 -5.20
C SER A 140 -10.46 11.60 -4.99
N GLY A 141 -11.51 10.85 -4.66
CA GLY A 141 -11.47 9.41 -4.45
C GLY A 141 -12.87 8.82 -4.31
N ALA A 142 -12.98 7.50 -4.36
CA ALA A 142 -14.23 6.79 -4.16
C ALA A 142 -13.99 5.36 -3.63
N PRO A 143 -14.92 4.81 -2.85
CA PRO A 143 -14.96 3.38 -2.56
C PRO A 143 -14.94 2.54 -3.85
N VAL A 144 -14.25 1.41 -3.80
CA VAL A 144 -14.07 0.52 -4.96
C VAL A 144 -14.12 -0.94 -4.52
N ARG A 145 -14.70 -1.78 -5.37
CA ARG A 145 -14.57 -3.23 -5.26
C ARG A 145 -13.34 -3.67 -6.07
N VAL A 146 -12.21 -3.84 -5.39
CA VAL A 146 -11.01 -4.38 -6.01
C VAL A 146 -11.15 -5.89 -6.18
N VAL A 147 -10.86 -6.40 -7.37
CA VAL A 147 -10.82 -7.84 -7.67
C VAL A 147 -9.46 -8.17 -8.28
N ALA A 148 -8.89 -9.31 -7.93
CA ALA A 148 -7.67 -9.80 -8.55
C ALA A 148 -7.90 -11.18 -9.18
N THR A 149 -7.43 -11.37 -10.42
CA THR A 149 -7.26 -12.70 -11.01
C THR A 149 -5.83 -13.16 -10.76
N LEU A 150 -5.69 -14.35 -10.19
CA LEU A 150 -4.40 -14.98 -9.92
C LEU A 150 -3.91 -15.69 -11.20
N PRO A 151 -2.59 -15.85 -11.39
CA PRO A 151 -2.02 -16.56 -12.54
C PRO A 151 -2.37 -18.05 -12.57
#